data_AF-A0A524D308-F1
#
_entry.id   AF-A0A524D308-F1
#
_cell.length_a   1.000
_cell.length_b   1.000
_cell.length_c   1.000
_cell.angle_alpha   90.00
_cell.angle_beta   90.00
_cell.angle_gamma   90.00
#
_symmetry.space_group_name_H-M   'P 1'
#
loop_
_entity.id
_entity.type
_entity.pdbx_description
1 polymer ?
#
loop_
_entity_poly.entity_id
_entity_poly.type
_entity_poly.pdbx_seq_one_letter_code
_entity_poly.pdbx_strand_id
1 'polypeptide(L)' 'MRIPKEFDWDLDLPLEELAERFKEKFGEPSWEEVLFLHEGNKLPPNKSLRELGLLYPAREIKSVWISQSQIQE' A
#
# COMPACT_ATOMS: atom_id res chain seq x y z
N MET A 1 -6.15 5.79 4.57
CA MET A 1 -5.07 6.70 5.03
C MET A 1 -4.36 7.33 3.83
N ARG A 2 -3.78 8.54 3.96
CA ARG A 2 -2.95 9.16 2.89
C ARG A 2 -1.51 8.62 2.97
N ILE A 3 -0.86 8.46 1.81
CA ILE A 3 0.52 7.96 1.71
C ILE A 3 1.53 9.12 1.88
N PRO A 4 2.52 9.02 2.78
CA PRO A 4 3.60 10.01 2.91
C PRO A 4 4.40 10.15 1.61
N LYS A 5 4.84 11.38 1.29
CA LYS A 5 5.61 11.68 0.06
C LYS A 5 7.00 11.03 0.03
N GLU A 6 7.53 10.67 1.20
CA GLU A 6 8.85 10.06 1.40
C GLU A 6 8.83 8.52 1.32
N PHE A 7 7.68 7.93 1.00
CA PHE A 7 7.60 6.50 0.75
C PHE A 7 8.35 6.15 -0.54
N ASP A 8 9.21 5.15 -0.44
CA ASP A 8 10.01 4.68 -1.57
C ASP A 8 9.18 3.73 -2.41
N TRP A 9 8.95 4.11 -3.67
CA TRP A 9 8.09 3.38 -4.58
C TRP A 9 8.94 2.51 -5.50
N ASP A 10 9.26 1.31 -5.01
CA ASP A 10 9.90 0.30 -5.83
C ASP A 10 8.88 -0.26 -6.84
N LEU A 11 9.13 0.00 -8.13
CA LEU A 11 8.20 -0.34 -9.20
C LEU A 11 8.21 -1.81 -9.57
N ASP A 12 9.27 -2.52 -9.18
CA ASP A 12 9.56 -3.89 -9.59
C ASP A 12 9.16 -4.90 -8.49
N LEU A 13 8.90 -4.43 -7.26
CA LEU A 13 8.40 -5.27 -6.18
C LEU A 13 6.90 -5.57 -6.31
N PRO A 14 6.46 -6.77 -5.91
CA PRO A 14 5.06 -7.08 -5.65
C PRO A 14 4.45 -6.07 -4.67
N LEU A 15 3.19 -5.72 -4.89
CA LEU A 15 2.46 -4.77 -4.04
C LEU A 15 2.29 -5.26 -2.60
N GLU A 16 2.25 -6.57 -2.36
CA GLU A 16 2.26 -7.13 -1.00
C GLU A 16 3.54 -6.80 -0.24
N GLU A 17 4.71 -7.05 -0.84
CA GLU A 17 6.00 -6.69 -0.22
C GLU A 17 6.13 -5.17 -0.05
N LEU A 18 5.66 -4.41 -1.04
CA LEU A 18 5.63 -2.95 -0.96
C LEU A 18 4.71 -2.47 0.18
N ALA A 19 3.58 -3.15 0.41
CA ALA A 19 2.64 -2.82 1.48
C ALA A 19 3.20 -3.21 2.85
N GLU A 20 3.95 -4.31 2.94
CA GLU A 20 4.69 -4.68 4.14
C GLU A 20 5.74 -3.62 4.47
N ARG A 21 6.57 -3.21 3.50
CA ARG A 21 7.55 -2.12 3.71
C ARG A 21 6.88 -0.83 4.15
N PHE A 22 5.71 -0.52 3.59
CA PHE A 22 4.92 0.63 4.01
C PHE A 22 4.49 0.50 5.47
N LYS A 23 3.98 -0.67 5.87
CA LYS A 23 3.56 -0.98 7.24
C LYS A 23 4.73 -0.98 8.21
N GLU A 24 5.89 -1.50 7.82
CA GLU A 24 7.10 -1.48 8.66
C GLU A 24 7.59 -0.06 8.91
N LYS A 25 7.54 0.81 7.90
CA LYS A 25 8.05 2.18 7.99
C LYS A 25 7.07 3.15 8.65
N PHE A 26 5.78 3.01 8.38
CA PHE A 26 4.75 3.99 8.79
C PHE A 26 3.56 3.38 9.53
N GLY A 27 3.47 2.05 9.58
CA GLY A 27 2.34 1.36 10.18
C GLY A 27 2.36 1.38 11.69
N GLU A 28 1.19 1.12 12.25
CA GLU A 28 1.00 0.98 13.68
C GLU A 28 0.86 -0.51 14.04
N PRO A 29 1.15 -0.91 15.30
CA PRO A 29 1.00 -2.30 15.73
C PRO A 29 -0.41 -2.88 15.55
N SER A 30 -1.44 -2.01 15.52
CA SER A 30 -2.84 -2.39 15.32
C SER A 30 -3.19 -2.69 13.85
N TRP A 31 -2.31 -2.36 12.91
CA TRP A 31 -2.54 -2.62 11.49
C TRP A 31 -2.20 -4.07 11.20
N GLU A 32 -3.15 -4.83 10.68
CA GLU A 32 -2.91 -6.22 10.29
C GLU A 32 -2.51 -6.32 8.83
N GLU A 33 -3.28 -5.70 7.94
CA GLU A 33 -3.10 -5.76 6.50
C GLU A 33 -3.12 -4.35 5.89
N VAL A 34 -2.27 -4.09 4.91
CA VAL A 34 -2.26 -2.85 4.13
C VAL A 34 -2.41 -3.21 2.66
N LEU A 35 -3.31 -2.52 1.95
CA LEU A 35 -3.50 -2.68 0.52
C LEU A 35 -3.53 -1.33 -0.18
N PHE A 36 -2.82 -1.22 -1.30
CA PHE A 36 -2.84 -0.01 -2.12
C PHE A 36 -4.12 0.11 -2.93
N LEU A 37 -4.64 1.33 -3.01
CA LEU A 37 -5.84 1.65 -3.78
C LEU A 37 -5.51 2.56 -4.96
N HIS A 38 -5.98 2.18 -6.14
CA HIS A 38 -5.94 3.03 -7.34
C HIS A 38 -7.37 3.34 -7.79
N GLU A 39 -7.73 4.62 -7.85
CA GLU A 39 -9.09 5.08 -8.17
C GLU A 39 -10.19 4.41 -7.31
N GLY A 40 -9.87 4.12 -6.04
CA GLY A 40 -10.78 3.45 -5.10
C GLY A 40 -10.82 1.92 -5.21
N ASN A 41 -10.12 1.32 -6.18
CA ASN A 41 -10.04 -0.13 -6.36
C ASN A 41 -8.79 -0.71 -5.70
N LYS A 42 -8.95 -1.87 -5.05
CA LYS A 42 -7.82 -2.63 -4.48
C LYS A 42 -6.93 -3.12 -5.63
N LEU A 43 -5.65 -2.81 -5.56
CA LEU A 43 -4.67 -3.34 -6.50
C LEU A 43 -4.34 -4.80 -6.17
N PRO A 44 -4.05 -5.64 -7.17
CA PRO A 44 -3.70 -7.04 -6.95
C PRO A 44 -2.34 -7.15 -6.22
N PRO A 45 -2.29 -7.75 -5.02
CA PRO A 45 -1.09 -7.75 -4.18
C PRO A 45 0.12 -8.45 -4.82
N ASN A 46 -0.13 -9.46 -5.65
CA ASN A 46 0.88 -10.29 -6.28
C ASN A 46 1.50 -9.67 -7.55
N LYS A 47 1.07 -8.47 -7.96
CA LYS A 47 1.63 -7.76 -9.12
C LYS A 47 2.45 -6.57 -8.65
N SER A 48 3.42 -6.19 -9.46
CA SER A 48 4.20 -4.96 -9.30
C SER A 48 3.51 -3.74 -9.94
N LEU A 49 3.93 -2.54 -9.56
CA LEU A 49 3.44 -1.30 -10.17
C LEU A 49 3.77 -1.21 -11.65
N ARG A 50 4.96 -1.69 -12.05
CA ARG A 50 5.37 -1.76 -13.45
C ARG A 50 4.45 -2.64 -14.27
N GLU A 51 4.06 -3.81 -13.78
CA GLU A 51 3.12 -4.71 -14.46
C GLU A 51 1.71 -4.12 -14.60
N LEU A 52 1.34 -3.23 -13.68
CA LEU A 52 0.07 -2.50 -13.70
C LEU A 52 0.12 -1.21 -14.53
N GLY A 53 1.29 -0.84 -15.07
CA GLY A 53 1.48 0.40 -15.82
C GLY A 53 1.53 1.67 -14.97
N LEU A 54 1.67 1.54 -13.64
CA LEU A 54 1.69 2.64 -12.67
C LEU A 54 3.13 3.14 -12.48
N LEU A 55 3.63 3.91 -13.45
CA LEU A 55 5.03 4.39 -13.49
C LEU A 55 5.30 5.61 -12.60
N TYR A 56 4.24 6.29 -12.13
CA TYR A 56 4.32 7.46 -11.26
C TYR A 56 3.43 7.27 -10.03
N PRO A 57 3.70 6.25 -9.20
CA PRO A 57 2.77 5.81 -8.16
C PRO A 57 2.47 6.88 -7.11
N ALA A 58 3.40 7.77 -6.77
CA ALA A 58 3.11 8.92 -5.90
C ALA A 58 2.03 9.88 -6.48
N ARG A 59 1.83 9.88 -7.80
CA ARG A 59 0.77 10.63 -8.50
C ARG A 59 -0.52 9.82 -8.64
N GLU A 60 -0.43 8.51 -8.78
CA GLU A 60 -1.54 7.62 -9.13
C GLU A 60 -2.21 7.00 -7.90
N ILE A 61 -1.41 6.52 -6.94
CA ILE A 61 -1.88 5.88 -5.71
C ILE A 61 -1.92 6.91 -4.60
N LYS A 62 -3.13 7.27 -4.17
CA LYS A 62 -3.36 8.33 -3.16
C LYS A 62 -3.75 7.81 -1.79
N SER A 63 -4.15 6.56 -1.70
CA SER A 63 -4.66 5.98 -0.48
C SER A 63 -4.31 4.52 -0.35
N VAL A 64 -4.25 4.09 0.91
CA VAL A 64 -4.23 2.68 1.30
C VAL A 64 -5.49 2.35 2.09
N TRP A 65 -5.95 1.12 1.91
CA TRP A 65 -6.87 0.45 2.81
C TRP A 65 -6.06 -0.28 3.89
N ILE A 66 -6.55 -0.25 5.12
CA ILE A 66 -5.86 -0.86 6.27
C ILE A 66 -6.89 -1.71 7.00
N SER A 67 -6.58 -3.00 7.19
CA SER A 67 -7.30 -3.84 8.13
C SER A 67 -6.78 -3.56 9.53
N GLN A 68 -7.69 -3.32 10.48
CA GLN A 68 -7.37 -3.22 11.90
C GLN A 68 -7.93 -4.43 12.61
N SER A 69 -7.19 -4.97 13.59
CA SER A 69 -7.79 -5.88 14.54
C SER A 69 -8.91 -5.15 15.28
N GLN A 70 -10.14 -5.65 15.16
CA GLN A 70 -11.19 -5.24 16.07
C GLN A 70 -10.85 -5.78 17.44
N ILE A 71 -10.23 -4.95 18.29
CA ILE A 71 -10.31 -5.15 19.73
C ILE A 71 -11.70 -4.66 20.12
N GLN A 72 -12.67 -5.58 20.09
CA GLN A 72 -13.97 -5.41 20.70
C GLN A 72 -13.81 -5.87 22.16
N GLU A 73 -13.68 -4.91 23.09
CA GLU A 73 -13.91 -5.19 24.52
C GLU A 73 -15.40 -5.41 24.79
#